data_AF-A0A8T4BRK0-F1
#
_entry.id   AF-A0A8T4BRK0-F1
#
_cell.length_a   1.000
_cell.length_b   1.000
_cell.length_c   1.000
_cell.angle_alpha   90.00
_cell.angle_beta   90.00
_cell.angle_gamma   90.00
#
_symmetry.space_group_name_H-M   'P 1'
#
loop_
_entity.id
_entity.type
_entity.pdbx_description
1 polymer ?
#
loop_
_entity_poly.entity_id
_entity_poly.type
_entity_poly.pdbx_seq_one_letter_code
_entity_poly.pdbx_strand_id
1 'polypeptide(L)'
;MKSPEQQFNNLNQEADPVEDLEEKQTAIPPQYKGMPSEIVEELWQNPIYIDEAKNKSETERRQNALEEIKRTEQDREAQKEERLKQQYSGLSDEQKAKFPDAQKDVAKVLTEYIQGKKEIDILSTEESFVLQKLKTSYENFKKDNPDKPFSFDFAKDIDKSVYNNLAQRLSFNFLESKSKIDDQEKANTIREELGIPKQEIRSDSLTTPEQNSQQNYEGLEDRDFEDFKVKNGETDIGVFWYEYGNAAAKKLKESGQLEWGKERIYFDIPLDNMKELRDLAFELAKSEKIPIAFKHLDVQKTHQVDLKPDSETTRFVANFASVEDAKRFYQALQQRDEYKKMKSDRNLDYHGYNIDGVANYASGYREKREPLKRIIETAQKNPDNTYSYYSADGSKQITITEEQYNNFTDQFNAMPDPEETWKKTNI
;
A
#
# COMPACT_ATOMS: atom_id res chain seq x y z
N MET A 1 -75.19 -8.56 12.68
CA MET A 1 -75.57 -9.43 11.55
C MET A 1 -75.12 -8.77 10.25
N LYS A 2 -74.52 -9.58 9.36
CA LYS A 2 -74.05 -9.33 7.97
C LYS A 2 -72.70 -8.64 7.75
N SER A 3 -71.73 -9.49 7.37
CA SER A 3 -70.73 -9.30 6.29
C SER A 3 -71.27 -10.04 5.04
N PRO A 4 -70.63 -10.14 3.85
CA PRO A 4 -69.62 -9.36 3.09
C PRO A 4 -70.09 -9.06 1.62
N GLU A 5 -69.25 -8.40 0.79
CA GLU A 5 -69.05 -8.51 -0.70
C GLU A 5 -68.49 -7.16 -1.24
N GLN A 6 -67.20 -7.06 -1.60
CA GLN A 6 -66.64 -7.17 -2.98
C GLN A 6 -67.35 -6.21 -3.98
N GLN A 7 -66.73 -5.38 -4.83
CA GLN A 7 -65.38 -5.34 -5.40
C GLN A 7 -65.25 -4.11 -6.35
N PHE A 8 -64.01 -3.62 -6.53
CA PHE A 8 -63.39 -2.95 -7.71
C PHE A 8 -63.51 -1.43 -8.05
N ASN A 9 -62.29 -0.89 -8.25
CA ASN A 9 -61.81 0.20 -9.14
C ASN A 9 -61.86 1.67 -8.68
N ASN A 10 -60.71 2.20 -8.22
CA ASN A 10 -59.79 2.93 -9.12
C ASN A 10 -58.49 3.35 -8.40
N LEU A 11 -57.37 3.06 -9.06
CA LEU A 11 -56.04 3.63 -8.78
C LEU A 11 -56.05 5.13 -9.12
N ASN A 12 -55.53 5.94 -8.20
CA ASN A 12 -54.78 7.15 -8.49
C ASN A 12 -53.94 7.47 -7.25
N GLN A 13 -52.75 6.88 -7.20
CA GLN A 13 -51.66 7.38 -6.36
C GLN A 13 -51.15 8.66 -7.02
N GLU A 14 -51.31 9.77 -6.33
CA GLU A 14 -50.54 10.99 -6.57
C GLU A 14 -49.06 10.64 -6.32
N ALA A 15 -48.26 10.72 -7.37
CA ALA A 15 -46.81 10.59 -7.31
C ALA A 15 -46.25 11.93 -6.83
N ASP A 16 -45.74 11.96 -5.60
CA ASP A 16 -44.81 12.99 -5.16
C ASP A 16 -43.52 12.89 -6.00
N PRO A 17 -42.89 14.03 -6.35
CA PRO A 17 -41.71 14.04 -7.21
C PRO A 17 -40.53 13.46 -6.44
N VAL A 18 -39.95 12.40 -7.00
CA VAL A 18 -38.66 11.87 -6.57
C VAL A 18 -37.63 12.97 -6.80
N GLU A 19 -37.16 13.57 -5.71
CA GLU A 19 -35.98 14.43 -5.70
C GLU A 19 -34.80 13.61 -6.24
N ASP A 20 -34.32 14.04 -7.41
CA ASP A 20 -33.13 13.57 -8.08
C ASP A 20 -31.92 13.93 -7.22
N LEU A 21 -31.62 13.07 -6.24
CA LEU A 21 -30.36 13.10 -5.51
C LEU A 21 -29.28 12.60 -6.47
N GLU A 22 -28.77 13.51 -7.31
CA GLU A 22 -27.43 13.40 -7.89
C GLU A 22 -26.42 13.39 -6.73
N GLU A 23 -26.28 12.24 -6.06
CA GLU A 23 -25.09 11.92 -5.29
C GLU A 23 -23.91 12.06 -6.25
N LYS A 24 -23.02 13.00 -5.95
CA LYS A 24 -21.70 13.10 -6.58
C LYS A 24 -20.93 11.82 -6.26
N GLN A 25 -21.18 10.76 -7.02
CA GLN A 25 -20.30 9.61 -7.12
C GLN A 25 -18.91 10.16 -7.48
N THR A 26 -17.92 9.82 -6.67
CA THR A 26 -16.52 10.12 -6.99
C THR A 26 -16.24 9.65 -8.41
N ALA A 27 -15.79 10.56 -9.29
CA ALA A 27 -15.62 10.27 -10.72
C ALA A 27 -14.66 9.08 -10.97
N ILE A 28 -13.71 8.86 -10.05
CA ILE A 28 -12.74 7.77 -10.11
C ILE A 28 -13.22 6.59 -9.23
N PRO A 29 -13.40 5.40 -9.81
CA PRO A 29 -13.70 4.19 -9.06
C PRO A 29 -12.63 3.88 -7.98
N PRO A 30 -13.01 3.42 -6.77
CA PRO A 30 -12.07 3.20 -5.67
C PRO A 30 -10.89 2.29 -6.00
N GLN A 31 -11.08 1.29 -6.86
CA GLN A 31 -10.03 0.35 -7.27
C GLN A 31 -8.90 1.00 -8.08
N TYR A 32 -9.15 2.15 -8.72
CA TYR A 32 -8.16 2.88 -9.50
C TYR A 32 -7.52 4.02 -8.71
N LYS A 33 -7.96 4.24 -7.47
CA LYS A 33 -7.48 5.34 -6.64
C LYS A 33 -6.01 5.15 -6.28
N GLY A 34 -5.17 6.09 -6.69
CA GLY A 34 -3.74 6.08 -6.40
C GLY A 34 -2.89 5.24 -7.37
N MET A 35 -3.49 4.67 -8.41
CA MET A 35 -2.73 4.04 -9.49
C MET A 35 -2.20 5.10 -10.47
N PRO A 36 -1.03 4.85 -11.11
CA PRO A 36 -0.58 5.65 -12.25
C PRO A 36 -1.64 5.72 -13.34
N SER A 37 -1.82 6.90 -13.93
CA SER A 37 -2.85 7.12 -14.95
C SER A 37 -2.73 6.16 -16.13
N GLU A 38 -1.52 5.76 -16.50
CA GLU A 38 -1.24 4.79 -17.56
C GLU A 38 -1.84 3.41 -17.26
N ILE A 39 -1.71 2.95 -16.02
CA ILE A 39 -2.25 1.65 -15.60
C ILE A 39 -3.78 1.72 -15.61
N VAL A 40 -4.37 2.81 -15.13
CA VAL A 40 -5.82 2.97 -15.11
C VAL A 40 -6.39 3.03 -16.53
N GLU A 41 -5.70 3.71 -17.44
CA GLU A 41 -6.09 3.80 -18.86
C GLU A 41 -6.11 2.42 -19.52
N GLU A 42 -5.18 1.53 -19.18
CA GLU A 42 -5.13 0.16 -19.70
C GLU A 42 -6.18 -0.76 -19.06
N LEU A 43 -6.32 -0.71 -17.73
CA LEU A 43 -7.17 -1.63 -16.97
C LEU A 43 -8.65 -1.26 -16.97
N TRP A 44 -8.99 0.03 -17.05
CA TRP A 44 -10.38 0.46 -17.03
C TRP A 44 -11.02 0.22 -18.39
N GLN A 45 -11.84 -0.82 -18.50
CA GLN A 45 -12.66 -1.13 -19.66
C GLN A 45 -14.14 -0.83 -19.35
N ASN A 46 -14.78 -0.03 -20.20
CA ASN A 46 -16.20 0.27 -20.06
C ASN A 46 -17.05 -0.91 -20.57
N PRO A 47 -18.11 -1.32 -19.83
CA PRO A 47 -19.08 -2.26 -20.36
C PRO A 47 -19.82 -1.65 -21.55
N ILE A 48 -20.11 -2.47 -22.57
CA ILE A 48 -20.89 -2.07 -23.74
C ILE A 48 -22.37 -2.32 -23.44
N TYR A 49 -23.16 -1.25 -23.42
CA TYR A 49 -24.60 -1.26 -23.25
C TYR A 49 -25.31 -1.29 -24.61
N ILE A 50 -26.55 -1.80 -24.61
CA ILE A 50 -27.45 -1.74 -25.79
C ILE A 50 -27.84 -0.28 -26.10
N ASP A 51 -27.87 0.57 -25.08
CA ASP A 51 -28.15 1.99 -25.19
C ASP A 51 -26.88 2.78 -25.57
N GLU A 52 -26.90 3.39 -26.76
CA GLU A 52 -25.81 4.21 -27.29
C GLU A 52 -25.56 5.47 -26.46
N ALA A 53 -26.61 6.09 -25.91
CA ALA A 53 -26.47 7.27 -25.05
C ALA A 53 -25.74 6.91 -23.76
N LYS A 54 -26.02 5.72 -23.20
CA LYS A 54 -25.33 5.20 -22.02
C LYS A 54 -23.86 4.87 -22.28
N ASN A 55 -23.54 4.30 -23.45
CA ASN A 55 -22.14 4.07 -23.86
C ASN A 55 -21.35 5.37 -23.96
N LYS A 56 -21.96 6.42 -24.53
CA LYS A 56 -21.34 7.74 -24.65
C LYS A 56 -21.10 8.36 -23.27
N SER A 57 -22.11 8.33 -22.40
CA SER A 57 -22.02 8.86 -21.04
C SER A 57 -20.92 8.19 -20.21
N GLU A 58 -20.81 6.86 -20.25
CA GLU A 58 -19.75 6.14 -19.52
C GLU A 58 -18.36 6.37 -20.10
N THR A 59 -18.26 6.59 -21.42
CA THR A 59 -16.99 6.96 -22.08
C THR A 59 -16.54 8.34 -21.63
N GLU A 60 -17.44 9.33 -21.60
CA GLU A 60 -17.16 10.67 -21.09
C GLU A 60 -16.80 10.64 -19.60
N ARG A 61 -17.51 9.85 -18.78
CA ARG A 61 -17.22 9.66 -17.37
C ARG A 61 -15.82 9.11 -17.14
N ARG A 62 -15.44 8.06 -17.88
CA ARG A 62 -14.09 7.47 -17.84
C ARG A 62 -13.02 8.48 -18.25
N GLN A 63 -13.26 9.23 -19.34
CA GLN A 63 -12.30 10.22 -19.82
C GLN A 63 -12.05 11.31 -18.78
N ASN A 64 -13.11 11.87 -18.19
CA ASN A 64 -13.00 12.88 -17.14
C ASN A 64 -12.24 12.35 -15.91
N ALA A 65 -12.51 11.11 -15.52
CA ALA A 65 -11.82 10.47 -14.41
C ALA A 65 -10.33 10.23 -14.70
N LEU A 66 -9.98 9.80 -15.91
CA LEU A 66 -8.57 9.65 -16.33
C LEU A 66 -7.84 10.98 -16.34
N GLU A 67 -8.47 12.06 -16.80
CA GLU A 67 -7.91 13.40 -16.76
C GLU A 67 -7.70 13.90 -15.32
N GLU A 68 -8.64 13.60 -14.42
CA GLU A 68 -8.49 13.91 -13.00
C GLU A 68 -7.33 13.14 -12.36
N ILE A 69 -7.14 11.86 -12.69
CA ILE A 69 -5.99 11.06 -12.23
C ILE A 69 -4.69 11.65 -12.75
N LYS A 70 -4.60 11.95 -14.05
CA LYS A 70 -3.42 12.57 -14.68
C LYS A 70 -3.05 13.89 -14.00
N ARG A 71 -4.03 14.75 -13.74
CA ARG A 71 -3.81 16.01 -13.00
C ARG A 71 -3.31 15.76 -11.59
N THR A 72 -3.94 14.85 -10.85
CA THR A 72 -3.56 14.54 -9.46
C THR A 72 -2.16 13.92 -9.37
N GLU A 73 -1.76 13.14 -10.37
CA GLU A 73 -0.41 12.59 -10.52
C GLU A 73 0.61 13.69 -10.76
N GLN A 74 0.34 14.61 -11.69
CA GLN A 74 1.18 15.78 -11.95
C GLN A 74 1.33 16.67 -10.73
N ASP A 75 0.23 16.98 -10.03
CA ASP A 75 0.25 17.81 -8.83
C ASP A 75 1.11 17.17 -7.72
N ARG A 76 1.04 15.84 -7.57
CA ARG A 76 1.84 15.10 -6.59
C ARG A 76 3.34 15.18 -6.90
N GLU A 77 3.72 15.00 -8.16
CA GLU A 77 5.12 15.09 -8.57
C GLU A 77 5.65 16.53 -8.49
N ALA A 78 4.83 17.53 -8.79
CA ALA A 78 5.19 18.94 -8.59
C ALA A 78 5.40 19.27 -7.11
N GLN A 79 4.55 18.75 -6.22
CA GLN A 79 4.71 18.90 -4.77
C GLN A 79 5.99 18.24 -4.25
N LYS A 80 6.34 17.05 -4.75
CA LYS A 80 7.61 16.39 -4.41
C LYS A 80 8.80 17.22 -4.87
N GLU A 81 8.77 17.71 -6.10
CA GLU A 81 9.84 18.56 -6.65
C GLU A 81 10.05 19.82 -5.79
N GLU A 82 8.96 20.49 -5.39
CA GLU A 82 9.04 21.68 -4.54
C GLU A 82 9.62 21.36 -3.15
N ARG A 83 9.23 20.24 -2.53
CA ARG A 83 9.83 19.78 -1.26
C ARG A 83 11.32 19.51 -1.40
N LEU A 84 11.75 18.87 -2.48
CA LEU A 84 13.16 18.57 -2.74
C LEU A 84 13.97 19.85 -2.98
N LYS A 85 13.39 20.85 -3.67
CA LYS A 85 14.01 22.19 -3.81
C LYS A 85 14.18 22.89 -2.46
N GLN A 86 13.19 22.80 -1.58
CA GLN A 86 13.26 23.36 -0.24
C GLN A 86 14.33 22.64 0.60
N GLN A 87 14.37 21.31 0.55
CA GLN A 87 15.42 20.51 1.20
C GLN A 87 16.82 20.90 0.69
N TYR A 88 17.00 21.03 -0.63
CA TYR A 88 18.27 21.45 -1.22
C TYR A 88 18.70 22.84 -0.74
N SER A 89 17.74 23.77 -0.67
CA SER A 89 18.00 25.14 -0.22
C SER A 89 18.45 25.19 1.23
N GLY A 90 17.90 24.31 2.07
CA GLY A 90 18.26 24.14 3.48
C GLY A 90 19.60 23.46 3.76
N LEU A 91 20.26 22.86 2.74
CA LEU A 91 21.59 22.28 2.91
C LEU A 91 22.65 23.34 3.23
N SER A 92 23.63 22.97 4.06
CA SER A 92 24.83 23.78 4.31
C SER A 92 25.71 23.89 3.06
N ASP A 93 26.62 24.86 3.02
CA ASP A 93 27.54 25.03 1.88
C ASP A 93 28.44 23.79 1.66
N GLU A 94 28.86 23.14 2.75
CA GLU A 94 29.63 21.89 2.68
C GLU A 94 28.78 20.74 2.10
N GLN A 95 27.52 20.63 2.52
CA GLN A 95 26.59 19.64 1.98
C GLN A 95 26.27 19.88 0.51
N LYS A 96 26.07 21.16 0.11
CA LYS A 96 25.87 21.54 -1.29
C LYS A 96 27.07 21.21 -2.16
N ALA A 97 28.30 21.33 -1.63
CA ALA A 97 29.52 20.95 -2.34
C ALA A 97 29.63 19.43 -2.54
N LYS A 98 29.14 18.62 -1.59
CA LYS A 98 29.14 17.14 -1.67
C LYS A 98 27.94 16.57 -2.46
N PHE A 99 26.87 17.35 -2.66
CA PHE A 99 25.64 16.90 -3.33
C PHE A 99 25.85 16.36 -4.76
N PRO A 100 26.66 16.98 -5.64
CA PRO A 100 26.91 16.45 -6.98
C PRO A 100 27.55 15.06 -6.98
N ASP A 101 28.37 14.73 -5.98
CA ASP A 101 28.96 13.40 -5.87
C ASP A 101 27.93 12.37 -5.36
N ALA A 102 27.03 12.77 -4.45
CA ALA A 102 25.88 11.95 -4.08
C ALA A 102 24.98 11.64 -5.30
N GLN A 103 24.76 12.62 -6.19
CA GLN A 103 23.99 12.40 -7.42
C GLN A 103 24.66 11.38 -8.36
N LYS A 104 26.00 11.39 -8.47
CA LYS A 104 26.73 10.38 -9.26
C LYS A 104 26.59 8.98 -8.67
N ASP A 105 26.67 8.87 -7.34
CA ASP A 105 26.50 7.59 -6.65
C ASP A 105 25.09 7.04 -6.84
N VAL A 106 24.08 7.89 -6.76
CA VAL A 106 22.68 7.52 -7.04
C VAL A 106 22.49 7.09 -8.49
N ALA A 107 23.06 7.82 -9.45
CA ALA A 107 22.97 7.44 -10.86
C ALA A 107 23.54 6.03 -11.10
N LYS A 108 24.61 5.67 -10.39
CA LYS A 108 25.17 4.31 -10.40
C LYS A 108 24.20 3.29 -9.80
N VAL A 109 23.60 3.59 -8.65
CA VAL A 109 22.61 2.69 -8.01
C VAL A 109 21.37 2.47 -8.89
N LEU A 110 20.81 3.53 -9.47
CA LEU A 110 19.68 3.43 -10.40
C LEU A 110 20.05 2.62 -11.65
N THR A 111 21.27 2.79 -12.15
CA THR A 111 21.79 1.98 -13.27
C THR A 111 21.90 0.51 -12.88
N GLU A 112 22.44 0.20 -11.71
CA GLU A 112 22.55 -1.17 -11.20
C GLU A 112 21.17 -1.81 -10.99
N TYR A 113 20.18 -1.03 -10.53
CA TYR A 113 18.79 -1.48 -10.41
C TYR A 113 18.18 -1.84 -11.77
N ILE A 114 18.28 -0.95 -12.76
CA ILE A 114 17.79 -1.20 -14.12
C ILE A 114 18.45 -2.44 -14.73
N GLN A 115 19.70 -2.73 -14.36
CA GLN A 115 20.45 -3.91 -14.80
C GLN A 115 20.11 -5.18 -14.00
N GLY A 116 19.25 -5.11 -12.98
CA GLY A 116 18.93 -6.23 -12.10
C GLY A 116 20.07 -6.67 -11.18
N LYS A 117 21.07 -5.80 -10.97
CA LYS A 117 22.25 -6.09 -10.12
C LYS A 117 22.07 -5.67 -8.68
N LYS A 118 21.14 -4.75 -8.41
CA LYS A 118 20.92 -4.17 -7.10
C LYS A 118 19.44 -3.89 -6.91
N GLU A 119 18.94 -4.08 -5.69
CA GLU A 119 17.59 -3.69 -5.33
C GLU A 119 17.61 -2.32 -4.65
N ILE A 120 16.51 -1.58 -4.80
CA ILE A 120 16.28 -0.32 -4.10
C ILE A 120 15.07 -0.54 -3.23
N ASP A 121 15.31 -0.54 -1.92
CA ASP A 121 14.26 -0.66 -0.93
C ASP A 121 13.42 0.64 -0.92
N ILE A 122 12.11 0.49 -0.73
CA ILE A 122 11.16 1.61 -0.54
C ILE A 122 11.02 2.50 -1.80
N LEU A 123 10.32 1.97 -2.79
CA LEU A 123 9.83 2.70 -3.96
C LEU A 123 8.33 2.98 -3.83
N SER A 124 7.88 4.16 -4.23
CA SER A 124 6.45 4.42 -4.43
C SER A 124 5.91 3.62 -5.63
N THR A 125 4.59 3.53 -5.76
CA THR A 125 3.96 2.84 -6.91
C THR A 125 4.41 3.43 -8.25
N GLU A 126 4.51 4.75 -8.34
CA GLU A 126 4.96 5.47 -9.55
C GLU A 126 6.45 5.27 -9.80
N GLU A 127 7.27 5.38 -8.75
CA GLU A 127 8.73 5.15 -8.85
C GLU A 127 9.03 3.73 -9.32
N SER A 128 8.36 2.73 -8.72
CA SER A 128 8.48 1.33 -9.12
C SER A 128 8.00 1.12 -10.55
N PHE A 129 6.88 1.74 -10.95
CA PHE A 129 6.35 1.63 -12.30
C PHE A 129 7.33 2.18 -13.35
N VAL A 130 7.86 3.38 -13.12
CA VAL A 130 8.84 4.02 -14.02
C VAL A 130 10.14 3.22 -14.09
N LEU A 131 10.67 2.76 -12.96
CA LEU A 131 11.88 1.93 -12.97
C LEU A 131 11.67 0.57 -13.63
N GLN A 132 10.49 -0.04 -13.50
CA GLN A 132 10.17 -1.29 -14.19
C GLN A 132 10.09 -1.08 -15.71
N LYS A 133 9.50 0.03 -16.18
CA LYS A 133 9.53 0.41 -17.61
C LYS A 133 10.96 0.51 -18.13
N LEU A 134 11.86 1.12 -17.36
CA LEU A 134 13.28 1.24 -17.70
C LEU A 134 13.98 -0.12 -17.72
N LYS A 135 13.71 -0.98 -16.74
CA LYS A 135 14.24 -2.35 -16.67
C LYS A 135 13.82 -3.18 -17.87
N THR A 136 12.53 -3.22 -18.20
CA THR A 136 12.02 -3.90 -19.40
C THR A 136 12.65 -3.35 -20.68
N SER A 137 12.78 -2.03 -20.78
CA SER A 137 13.42 -1.37 -21.94
C SER A 137 14.89 -1.76 -22.06
N TYR A 138 15.61 -1.82 -20.93
CA TYR A 138 17.00 -2.25 -20.87
C TYR A 138 17.16 -3.71 -21.31
N GLU A 139 16.36 -4.62 -20.74
CA GLU A 139 16.39 -6.04 -21.07
C GLU A 139 16.12 -6.28 -22.55
N ASN A 140 15.10 -5.62 -23.11
CA ASN A 140 14.78 -5.72 -24.54
C ASN A 140 15.91 -5.15 -25.41
N PHE A 141 16.46 -3.98 -25.06
CA PHE A 141 17.59 -3.42 -25.80
C PHE A 141 18.81 -4.35 -25.78
N LYS A 142 19.11 -4.97 -24.64
CA LYS A 142 20.27 -5.85 -24.46
C LYS A 142 20.14 -7.20 -25.16
N LYS A 143 18.92 -7.70 -25.39
CA LYS A 143 18.68 -8.88 -26.25
C LYS A 143 19.24 -8.65 -27.66
N ASP A 144 18.99 -7.47 -28.22
CA ASP A 144 19.38 -7.14 -29.60
C ASP A 144 20.76 -6.47 -29.69
N ASN A 145 21.25 -5.87 -28.59
CA ASN A 145 22.47 -5.07 -28.54
C ASN A 145 23.30 -5.34 -27.27
N PRO A 146 23.89 -6.54 -27.10
CA PRO A 146 24.55 -6.94 -25.86
C PRO A 146 25.68 -5.99 -25.45
N ASP A 147 26.49 -5.53 -26.41
CA ASP A 147 27.69 -4.73 -26.14
C ASP A 147 27.48 -3.21 -26.23
N LYS A 148 26.31 -2.73 -26.66
CA LYS A 148 26.07 -1.29 -26.82
C LYS A 148 25.66 -0.63 -25.50
N PRO A 149 26.05 0.64 -25.26
CA PRO A 149 25.54 1.38 -24.12
C PRO A 149 24.03 1.57 -24.26
N PHE A 150 23.31 1.33 -23.16
CA PHE A 150 21.88 1.61 -23.10
C PHE A 150 21.69 3.12 -22.86
N SER A 151 20.87 3.74 -23.68
CA SER A 151 20.39 5.10 -23.49
C SER A 151 18.87 5.05 -23.60
N PHE A 152 18.19 5.79 -22.74
CA PHE A 152 16.74 5.88 -22.74
C PHE A 152 16.32 7.34 -22.72
N ASP A 153 15.19 7.62 -23.36
CA ASP A 153 14.50 8.90 -23.26
C ASP A 153 13.05 8.63 -22.83
N PHE A 154 12.57 9.44 -21.90
CA PHE A 154 11.22 9.28 -21.38
C PHE A 154 10.23 9.76 -22.42
N ALA A 155 9.38 8.85 -22.90
CA ALA A 155 8.32 9.20 -23.84
C ALA A 155 7.29 10.18 -23.25
N LYS A 156 7.19 10.26 -21.92
CA LYS A 156 6.24 11.10 -21.20
C LYS A 156 6.95 11.94 -20.14
N ASP A 157 6.54 13.21 -20.04
CA ASP A 157 7.11 14.17 -19.08
C ASP A 157 6.89 13.76 -17.62
N ILE A 158 5.80 13.03 -17.34
CA ILE A 158 5.51 12.56 -15.99
C ILE A 158 6.51 11.50 -15.52
N ASP A 159 6.86 10.53 -16.38
CA ASP A 159 7.86 9.50 -16.07
C ASP A 159 9.22 10.14 -15.76
N LYS A 160 9.59 11.16 -16.55
CA LYS A 160 10.81 11.94 -16.33
C LYS A 160 10.80 12.65 -14.98
N SER A 161 9.66 13.23 -14.60
CA SER A 161 9.50 13.93 -13.32
C SER A 161 9.64 12.98 -12.14
N VAL A 162 8.96 11.83 -12.20
CA VAL A 162 9.06 10.75 -11.19
C VAL A 162 10.50 10.28 -11.04
N TYR A 163 11.19 9.99 -12.16
CA TYR A 163 12.57 9.53 -12.13
C TYR A 163 13.53 10.57 -11.52
N ASN A 164 13.38 11.84 -11.89
CA ASN A 164 14.21 12.92 -11.37
C ASN A 164 13.98 13.14 -9.88
N ASN A 165 12.72 13.10 -9.43
CA ASN A 165 12.36 13.21 -8.02
C ASN A 165 12.95 12.06 -7.20
N LEU A 166 12.87 10.82 -7.72
CA LEU A 166 13.51 9.66 -7.09
C LEU A 166 15.04 9.85 -6.98
N ALA A 167 15.70 10.24 -8.07
CA ALA A 167 17.14 10.44 -8.07
C ALA A 167 17.58 11.51 -7.06
N GLN A 168 16.83 12.62 -6.95
CA GLN A 168 17.10 13.65 -5.95
C GLN A 168 16.86 13.14 -4.52
N ARG A 169 15.73 12.46 -4.27
CA ARG A 169 15.40 11.87 -2.97
C ARG A 169 16.52 10.93 -2.49
N LEU A 170 16.96 10.02 -3.35
CA LEU A 170 18.06 9.11 -3.02
C LEU A 170 19.38 9.85 -2.80
N SER A 171 19.59 10.99 -3.46
CA SER A 171 20.83 11.78 -3.30
C SER A 171 20.91 12.41 -1.91
N PHE A 172 19.79 12.87 -1.37
CA PHE A 172 19.71 13.33 0.01
C PHE A 172 20.01 12.19 1.00
N ASN A 173 19.42 11.02 0.80
CA ASN A 173 19.69 9.84 1.65
C ASN A 173 21.19 9.49 1.65
N PHE A 174 21.82 9.45 0.47
CA PHE A 174 23.26 9.21 0.36
C PHE A 174 24.11 10.24 1.09
N LEU A 175 23.73 11.52 0.99
CA LEU A 175 24.44 12.60 1.65
C LEU A 175 24.34 12.48 3.18
N GLU A 176 23.16 12.13 3.69
CA GLU A 176 22.92 11.92 5.12
C GLU A 176 23.73 10.73 5.64
N SER A 177 23.71 9.59 4.94
CA SER A 177 24.51 8.42 5.29
C SER A 177 26.01 8.72 5.31
N LYS A 178 26.53 9.47 4.33
CA LYS A 178 27.94 9.89 4.32
C LYS A 178 28.28 10.81 5.48
N SER A 179 27.41 11.77 5.82
CA SER A 179 27.63 12.66 6.96
C SER A 179 27.72 11.88 8.28
N LYS A 180 26.85 10.88 8.47
CA LYS A 180 26.88 10.00 9.67
C LYS A 180 28.20 9.23 9.76
N ILE A 181 28.72 8.74 8.64
CA ILE A 181 30.02 8.05 8.58
C ILE A 181 31.16 9.02 8.94
N ASP A 182 31.21 10.21 8.31
CA ASP A 182 32.22 11.23 8.58
C ASP A 182 32.24 11.64 10.07
N ASP A 183 31.06 11.79 10.69
CA ASP A 183 30.93 12.16 12.10
C ASP A 183 31.36 11.03 13.05
N GLN A 184 31.07 9.78 12.69
CA GLN A 184 31.51 8.61 13.45
C GLN A 184 33.04 8.42 13.34
N GLU A 185 33.65 8.70 12.19
CA GLU A 185 35.11 8.69 12.01
C GLU A 185 35.79 9.75 12.89
N LYS A 186 35.25 10.97 12.93
CA LYS A 186 35.73 12.03 13.83
C LYS A 186 35.59 11.61 15.30
N ALA A 187 34.45 11.05 15.68
CA ALA A 187 34.21 10.57 17.04
C ALA A 187 35.19 9.45 17.44
N ASN A 188 35.49 8.54 16.53
CA ASN A 188 36.48 7.48 16.74
C ASN A 188 37.90 7.99 16.88
N THR A 189 38.25 9.06 16.16
CA THR A 189 39.56 9.72 16.29
C THR A 189 39.72 10.33 17.70
N ILE A 190 38.69 11.03 18.19
CA ILE A 190 38.68 11.60 19.55
C ILE A 190 38.77 10.48 20.62
N ARG A 191 38.08 9.35 20.41
CA ARG A 191 38.15 8.21 21.34
C ARG A 191 39.55 7.63 21.42
N GLU A 192 40.23 7.48 20.29
CA GLU A 192 41.60 7.01 20.25
C GLU A 192 42.55 7.95 21.01
N GLU A 193 42.40 9.27 20.84
CA GLU A 193 43.16 10.27 21.61
C GLU A 193 42.91 10.19 23.12
N LEU A 194 41.70 9.79 23.53
CA LEU A 194 41.31 9.61 24.93
C LEU A 194 41.60 8.20 25.49
N GLY A 195 42.20 7.30 24.69
CA GLY A 195 42.47 5.92 25.10
C GLY A 195 41.21 5.04 25.22
N ILE A 196 40.09 5.46 24.61
CA ILE A 196 38.83 4.74 24.57
C ILE A 196 38.79 3.88 23.28
N PRO A 197 38.33 2.61 23.34
CA PRO A 197 38.20 1.79 22.15
C PRO A 197 37.29 2.42 21.07
N LYS A 198 37.71 2.30 19.81
CA LYS A 198 36.91 2.73 18.64
C LYS A 198 35.61 1.92 18.58
N GLN A 199 34.52 2.55 18.15
CA GLN A 199 33.33 1.83 17.72
C GLN A 199 33.46 1.48 16.23
N GLU A 200 32.98 0.31 15.84
CA GLU A 200 32.88 -0.04 14.42
C GLU A 200 32.09 1.01 13.66
N ILE A 201 32.64 1.46 12.53
CA ILE A 201 31.93 2.28 11.56
C ILE A 201 31.11 1.29 10.73
N ARG A 202 29.85 1.09 11.11
CA ARG A 202 28.88 0.46 10.21
C ARG A 202 28.52 1.51 9.19
N SER A 203 29.02 1.38 7.97
CA SER A 203 28.39 2.08 6.86
C SER A 203 27.00 1.47 6.72
N ASP A 204 25.97 2.31 6.81
CA ASP A 204 24.66 1.95 6.30
C ASP A 204 24.81 1.82 4.78
N SER A 205 25.41 0.72 4.32
CA SER A 205 25.23 0.31 2.95
C SER A 205 23.73 0.15 2.75
N LEU A 206 23.24 0.61 1.60
CA LEU A 206 21.86 0.43 1.11
C LEU A 206 21.36 -1.04 1.06
N THR A 207 22.07 -1.96 1.71
CA THR A 207 21.76 -3.37 1.86
C THR A 207 22.16 -3.80 3.28
N THR A 208 21.15 -4.21 4.05
CA THR A 208 21.13 -4.88 5.37
C THR A 208 21.11 -4.01 6.65
N PRO A 209 20.04 -4.14 7.48
CA PRO A 209 19.93 -3.51 8.80
C PRO A 209 20.44 -4.43 9.90
N GLU A 210 21.22 -3.91 10.84
CA GLU A 210 21.28 -4.49 12.17
C GLU A 210 21.55 -3.41 13.24
N GLN A 211 20.54 -3.27 14.11
CA GLN A 211 20.59 -2.78 15.48
C GLN A 211 20.69 -1.26 15.71
N ASN A 212 19.57 -0.58 15.43
CA ASN A 212 18.81 0.26 16.37
C ASN A 212 17.74 1.02 15.56
N SER A 213 16.68 0.34 15.13
CA SER A 213 15.63 0.95 14.32
C SER A 213 14.58 1.64 15.21
N GLN A 214 14.94 2.79 15.77
CA GLN A 214 13.97 3.88 15.68
C GLN A 214 13.96 4.28 14.20
N GLN A 215 12.97 3.81 13.45
CA GLN A 215 12.65 4.43 12.16
C GLN A 215 12.40 5.91 12.46
N ASN A 216 13.39 6.76 12.21
CA ASN A 216 13.26 8.20 12.36
C ASN A 216 12.38 8.67 11.20
N TYR A 217 11.08 8.78 11.46
CA TYR A 217 10.18 9.49 10.56
C TYR A 217 10.47 10.98 10.69
N GLU A 218 11.37 11.49 9.83
CA GLU A 218 11.67 12.91 9.77
C GLU A 218 10.39 13.73 9.62
N GLY A 219 10.20 14.72 10.49
CA GLY A 219 9.03 15.60 10.49
C GLY A 219 7.80 15.08 11.25
N LEU A 220 7.89 13.94 11.94
CA LEU A 220 6.90 13.52 12.93
C LEU A 220 7.30 13.96 14.34
N GLU A 221 6.33 14.45 15.09
CA GLU A 221 6.46 14.83 16.50
C GLU A 221 5.80 13.78 17.40
N ASP A 222 6.19 13.70 18.67
CA ASP A 222 5.65 12.71 19.62
C ASP A 222 4.10 12.74 19.69
N ARG A 223 3.50 13.93 19.63
CA ARG A 223 2.03 14.10 19.60
C ARG A 223 1.37 13.41 18.41
N ASP A 224 2.08 13.21 17.30
CA ASP A 224 1.50 12.61 16.11
C ASP A 224 1.16 11.13 16.32
N PHE A 225 1.82 10.47 17.26
CA PHE A 225 1.55 9.09 17.65
C PHE A 225 0.41 8.96 18.68
N GLU A 226 0.09 10.06 19.38
CA GLU A 226 -0.93 10.12 20.42
C GLU A 226 -2.30 10.55 19.88
N ASP A 227 -2.31 11.38 18.84
CA ASP A 227 -3.53 11.98 18.30
C ASP A 227 -4.23 11.03 17.33
N PHE A 228 -5.27 10.33 17.82
CA PHE A 228 -6.09 9.43 17.01
C PHE A 228 -7.35 10.11 16.47
N LYS A 229 -7.61 9.90 15.18
CA LYS A 229 -8.89 10.22 14.55
C LYS A 229 -9.70 8.95 14.36
N VAL A 230 -10.99 9.05 14.69
CA VAL A 230 -11.97 7.98 14.48
C VAL A 230 -12.77 8.23 13.22
N LYS A 231 -12.98 7.18 12.44
CA LYS A 231 -13.98 7.09 11.39
C LYS A 231 -14.85 5.87 11.67
N ASN A 232 -16.06 5.87 11.16
CA ASN A 232 -16.92 4.70 11.16
C ASN A 232 -17.58 4.55 9.80
N GLY A 233 -18.12 3.37 9.55
CA GLY A 233 -18.84 3.07 8.33
C GLY A 233 -19.62 1.77 8.46
N GLU A 234 -20.40 1.52 7.42
CA GLU A 234 -21.23 0.34 7.24
C GLU A 234 -20.94 -0.21 5.83
N THR A 235 -20.93 -1.52 5.69
CA THR A 235 -20.87 -2.18 4.38
C THR A 235 -22.28 -2.49 3.87
N ASP A 236 -22.42 -2.75 2.57
CA ASP A 236 -23.71 -3.09 1.93
C ASP A 236 -24.38 -4.35 2.50
N ILE A 237 -23.62 -5.17 3.25
CA ILE A 237 -24.11 -6.38 3.93
C ILE A 237 -24.45 -6.14 5.42
N GLY A 238 -24.37 -4.90 5.90
CA GLY A 238 -24.70 -4.48 7.26
C GLY A 238 -23.61 -4.77 8.30
N VAL A 239 -22.34 -4.75 7.87
CA VAL A 239 -21.19 -4.84 8.77
C VAL A 239 -20.72 -3.45 9.16
N PHE A 240 -20.79 -3.14 10.45
CA PHE A 240 -20.40 -1.85 10.99
C PHE A 240 -18.99 -1.90 11.57
N TRP A 241 -18.21 -0.85 11.35
CA TRP A 241 -16.83 -0.81 11.80
C TRP A 241 -16.43 0.57 12.30
N TYR A 242 -15.43 0.58 13.19
CA TYR A 242 -14.66 1.75 13.56
C TYR A 242 -13.23 1.62 13.02
N GLU A 243 -12.69 2.70 12.50
CA GLU A 243 -11.30 2.85 12.13
C GLU A 243 -10.67 3.94 12.97
N TYR A 244 -9.55 3.64 13.59
CA TYR A 244 -8.74 4.60 14.33
C TYR A 244 -7.39 4.68 13.65
N GLY A 245 -6.94 5.89 13.36
CA GLY A 245 -5.60 6.15 12.83
C GLY A 245 -4.95 7.32 13.53
N ASN A 246 -3.68 7.18 13.91
CA ASN A 246 -2.94 8.29 14.48
C ASN A 246 -2.49 9.29 13.40
N ALA A 247 -2.19 10.52 13.82
CA ALA A 247 -1.76 11.58 12.91
C ALA A 247 -0.46 11.22 12.17
N ALA A 248 0.43 10.45 12.79
CA ALA A 248 1.64 9.90 12.19
C ALA A 248 1.32 9.07 10.94
N ALA A 249 0.46 8.06 11.07
CA ALA A 249 0.05 7.23 9.93
C ALA A 249 -0.65 8.04 8.84
N LYS A 250 -1.43 9.05 9.22
CA LYS A 250 -2.06 9.97 8.26
C LYS A 250 -1.00 10.76 7.47
N LYS A 251 -0.02 11.37 8.14
CA LYS A 251 1.05 12.14 7.49
C LYS A 251 1.89 11.26 6.56
N LEU A 252 2.25 10.06 7.00
CA LEU A 252 2.96 9.09 6.16
C LEU A 252 2.12 8.64 4.96
N LYS A 253 0.80 8.53 5.13
CA LYS A 253 -0.10 8.24 4.00
C LYS A 253 -0.13 9.39 2.99
N GLU A 254 -0.17 10.63 3.47
CA GLU A 254 -0.16 11.83 2.63
C GLU A 254 1.20 12.07 1.96
N SER A 255 2.31 11.62 2.56
CA SER A 255 3.65 11.66 1.96
C SER A 255 3.93 10.51 0.98
N GLY A 256 3.09 9.48 0.97
CA GLY A 256 3.28 8.27 0.16
C GLY A 256 4.21 7.23 0.79
N GLN A 257 4.68 7.46 2.01
CA GLN A 257 5.52 6.52 2.76
C GLN A 257 4.72 5.40 3.43
N LEU A 258 3.39 5.56 3.54
CA LEU A 258 2.48 4.52 3.99
C LEU A 258 1.46 4.18 2.90
N GLU A 259 1.23 2.89 2.69
CA GLU A 259 0.22 2.36 1.79
C GLU A 259 -0.78 1.49 2.56
N TRP A 260 -2.04 1.92 2.64
CA TRP A 260 -3.08 1.15 3.32
C TRP A 260 -3.24 -0.22 2.68
N GLY A 261 -3.22 -1.26 3.51
CA GLY A 261 -3.31 -2.64 3.04
C GLY A 261 -2.03 -3.26 2.56
N LYS A 262 -0.90 -2.55 2.61
CA LYS A 262 0.40 -3.14 2.34
C LYS A 262 0.86 -4.03 3.50
N GLU A 263 0.94 -3.49 4.71
CA GLU A 263 1.41 -4.25 5.88
C GLU A 263 0.30 -4.37 6.91
N ARG A 264 -0.18 -5.60 7.15
CA ARG A 264 -1.32 -5.85 8.03
C ARG A 264 -1.10 -6.98 9.02
N ILE A 265 -1.68 -6.82 10.19
CA ILE A 265 -1.91 -7.92 11.13
C ILE A 265 -3.42 -8.05 11.34
N TYR A 266 -3.95 -9.22 11.00
CA TYR A 266 -5.31 -9.62 11.29
C TYR A 266 -5.35 -10.34 12.63
N PHE A 267 -6.33 -10.03 13.45
CA PHE A 267 -6.51 -10.68 14.74
C PHE A 267 -7.83 -11.44 14.73
N ASP A 268 -7.70 -12.75 14.94
CA ASP A 268 -8.82 -13.63 15.16
C ASP A 268 -9.07 -13.73 16.67
N ILE A 269 -9.91 -12.84 17.17
CA ILE A 269 -10.19 -12.71 18.60
C ILE A 269 -11.69 -12.83 18.89
N PRO A 270 -12.07 -13.29 20.10
CA PRO A 270 -13.45 -13.27 20.55
C PRO A 270 -13.99 -11.85 20.60
N LEU A 271 -15.29 -11.71 20.35
CA LEU A 271 -15.98 -10.41 20.31
C LEU A 271 -15.81 -9.62 21.63
N ASP A 272 -15.76 -10.31 22.76
CA ASP A 272 -15.60 -9.70 24.09
C ASP A 272 -14.21 -9.09 24.32
N ASN A 273 -13.18 -9.55 23.59
CA ASN A 273 -11.80 -9.05 23.69
C ASN A 273 -11.52 -7.85 22.77
N MET A 274 -12.47 -7.47 21.91
CA MET A 274 -12.30 -6.40 20.91
C MET A 274 -11.90 -5.05 21.54
N LYS A 275 -12.55 -4.70 22.65
CA LYS A 275 -12.27 -3.44 23.36
C LYS A 275 -10.88 -3.47 24.00
N GLU A 276 -10.50 -4.60 24.59
CA GLU A 276 -9.19 -4.78 25.23
C GLU A 276 -8.06 -4.69 24.19
N LEU A 277 -8.17 -5.38 23.04
CA LEU A 277 -7.18 -5.29 21.98
C LEU A 277 -7.10 -3.88 21.37
N ARG A 278 -8.24 -3.19 21.23
CA ARG A 278 -8.28 -1.79 20.79
C ARG A 278 -7.51 -0.87 21.74
N ASP A 279 -7.72 -1.02 23.04
CA ASP A 279 -7.09 -0.18 24.07
C ASP A 279 -5.58 -0.45 24.13
N LEU A 280 -5.16 -1.72 24.03
CA LEU A 280 -3.75 -2.09 23.86
C LEU A 280 -3.15 -1.48 22.59
N ALA A 281 -3.88 -1.47 21.48
CA ALA A 281 -3.39 -0.91 20.23
C ALA A 281 -3.10 0.60 20.34
N PHE A 282 -3.96 1.36 21.03
CA PHE A 282 -3.69 2.77 21.34
C PHE A 282 -2.46 2.95 22.21
N GLU A 283 -2.37 2.19 23.31
CA GLU A 283 -1.26 2.30 24.26
C GLU A 283 0.08 2.00 23.59
N LEU A 284 0.16 0.89 22.85
CA LEU A 284 1.37 0.44 22.18
C LEU A 284 1.78 1.39 21.06
N ALA A 285 0.82 1.89 20.27
CA ALA A 285 1.13 2.85 19.23
C ALA A 285 1.77 4.14 19.78
N LYS A 286 1.29 4.59 20.95
CA LYS A 286 1.85 5.74 21.66
C LYS A 286 3.22 5.42 22.26
N SER A 287 3.35 4.34 23.03
CA SER A 287 4.59 4.02 23.75
C SER A 287 5.74 3.68 22.81
N GLU A 288 5.44 2.92 21.75
CA GLU A 288 6.42 2.48 20.77
C GLU A 288 6.59 3.49 19.61
N LYS A 289 5.83 4.58 19.60
CA LYS A 289 5.83 5.58 18.52
C LYS A 289 5.63 4.93 17.14
N ILE A 290 4.55 4.17 17.01
CA ILE A 290 4.24 3.39 15.80
C ILE A 290 3.15 4.11 14.99
N PRO A 291 3.39 4.43 13.71
CA PRO A 291 2.32 4.88 12.83
C PRO A 291 1.39 3.70 12.53
N ILE A 292 0.15 3.81 12.97
CA ILE A 292 -0.83 2.75 12.84
C ILE A 292 -2.20 3.30 12.44
N ALA A 293 -2.93 2.52 11.66
CA ALA A 293 -4.39 2.57 11.71
C ALA A 293 -4.98 1.17 11.83
N PHE A 294 -5.93 1.01 12.75
CA PHE A 294 -6.61 -0.26 12.97
C PHE A 294 -8.12 -0.09 12.82
N LYS A 295 -8.75 -1.14 12.30
CA LYS A 295 -10.19 -1.25 12.18
C LYS A 295 -10.70 -2.39 13.02
N HIS A 296 -11.87 -2.20 13.60
CA HIS A 296 -12.54 -3.24 14.36
C HIS A 296 -14.05 -3.15 14.19
N LEU A 297 -14.74 -4.29 14.25
CA LEU A 297 -16.21 -4.33 14.14
C LEU A 297 -16.89 -3.64 15.32
N ASP A 298 -18.03 -2.99 15.04
CA ASP A 298 -19.02 -2.61 16.04
C ASP A 298 -19.98 -3.79 16.25
N VAL A 299 -19.74 -4.56 17.30
CA VAL A 299 -20.52 -5.76 17.63
C VAL A 299 -21.98 -5.45 17.94
N GLN A 300 -22.30 -4.23 18.38
CA GLN A 300 -23.67 -3.85 18.74
C GLN A 300 -24.52 -3.53 17.51
N LYS A 301 -23.89 -3.02 16.44
CA LYS A 301 -24.59 -2.61 15.22
C LYS A 301 -24.49 -3.63 14.10
N THR A 302 -23.44 -4.44 14.08
CA THR A 302 -23.22 -5.46 13.04
C THR A 302 -24.30 -6.53 13.07
N HIS A 303 -24.78 -6.92 11.89
CA HIS A 303 -25.74 -8.01 11.73
C HIS A 303 -25.26 -9.30 12.40
N GLN A 304 -26.19 -9.98 13.10
CA GLN A 304 -25.88 -11.19 13.89
C GLN A 304 -25.30 -12.34 13.05
N VAL A 305 -25.63 -12.42 11.76
CA VAL A 305 -25.08 -13.45 10.86
C VAL A 305 -23.58 -13.28 10.67
N ASP A 306 -23.09 -12.04 10.58
CA ASP A 306 -21.67 -11.71 10.37
C ASP A 306 -20.82 -11.83 11.65
N LEU A 307 -21.48 -11.95 12.81
CA LEU A 307 -20.82 -12.14 14.11
C LEU A 307 -20.56 -13.61 14.45
N LYS A 308 -21.18 -14.55 13.71
CA LYS A 308 -21.06 -15.98 13.99
C LYS A 308 -19.62 -16.48 13.84
N PRO A 309 -19.24 -17.57 14.54
CA PRO A 309 -17.90 -18.14 14.44
C PRO A 309 -17.50 -18.62 13.04
N ASP A 310 -18.47 -19.01 12.20
CA ASP A 310 -18.27 -19.45 10.81
C ASP A 310 -18.23 -18.28 9.81
N SER A 311 -18.44 -17.05 10.27
CA SER A 311 -18.33 -15.87 9.42
C SER A 311 -16.88 -15.57 9.05
N GLU A 312 -16.64 -15.34 7.76
CA GLU A 312 -15.36 -14.86 7.22
C GLU A 312 -15.12 -13.35 7.45
N THR A 313 -16.07 -12.65 8.09
CA THR A 313 -15.92 -11.23 8.40
C THR A 313 -14.70 -11.02 9.30
N THR A 314 -13.84 -10.11 8.86
CA THR A 314 -12.66 -9.70 9.63
C THR A 314 -13.11 -8.90 10.83
N ARG A 315 -12.77 -9.37 12.04
CA ARG A 315 -13.15 -8.71 13.29
C ARG A 315 -12.25 -7.52 13.58
N PHE A 316 -10.93 -7.74 13.58
CA PHE A 316 -9.95 -6.70 13.88
C PHE A 316 -8.77 -6.81 12.90
N VAL A 317 -8.32 -5.66 12.38
CA VAL A 317 -7.14 -5.56 11.52
C VAL A 317 -6.36 -4.30 11.82
N ALA A 318 -5.04 -4.42 11.96
CA ALA A 318 -4.12 -3.30 12.08
C ALA A 318 -3.31 -3.13 10.80
N ASN A 319 -3.08 -1.88 10.39
CA ASN A 319 -2.27 -1.49 9.23
C ASN A 319 -1.08 -0.67 9.69
N PHE A 320 0.08 -0.95 9.10
CA PHE A 320 1.36 -0.38 9.48
C PHE A 320 2.04 0.28 8.27
N ALA A 321 3.00 1.18 8.54
CA ALA A 321 3.82 1.78 7.49
C ALA A 321 4.82 0.76 6.90
N SER A 322 5.32 -0.15 7.73
CA SER A 322 6.34 -1.12 7.38
C SER A 322 6.19 -2.46 8.11
N VAL A 323 6.94 -3.47 7.68
CA VAL A 323 7.02 -4.79 8.33
C VAL A 323 7.64 -4.65 9.71
N GLU A 324 8.65 -3.78 9.84
CA GLU A 324 9.35 -3.48 11.08
C GLU A 324 8.38 -2.92 12.11
N ASP A 325 7.50 -2.01 11.72
CA ASP A 325 6.47 -1.46 12.61
C ASP A 325 5.45 -2.52 13.04
N ALA A 326 4.99 -3.34 12.10
CA ALA A 326 4.06 -4.43 12.39
C ALA A 326 4.67 -5.39 13.42
N LYS A 327 5.95 -5.75 13.23
CA LYS A 327 6.67 -6.60 14.15
C LYS A 327 6.97 -5.95 15.50
N ARG A 328 7.39 -4.68 15.53
CA ARG A 328 7.65 -3.94 16.79
C ARG A 328 6.37 -3.86 17.61
N PHE A 329 5.26 -3.50 16.96
CA PHE A 329 3.94 -3.50 17.57
C PHE A 329 3.61 -4.87 18.16
N TYR A 330 3.78 -5.92 17.37
CA TYR A 330 3.44 -7.27 17.76
C TYR A 330 4.34 -7.83 18.87
N GLN A 331 5.65 -7.57 18.83
CA GLN A 331 6.58 -7.95 19.89
C GLN A 331 6.21 -7.27 21.22
N ALA A 332 5.88 -5.98 21.19
CA ALA A 332 5.42 -5.26 22.37
C ALA A 332 4.06 -5.79 22.87
N LEU A 333 3.15 -6.12 21.96
CA LEU A 333 1.86 -6.74 22.26
C LEU A 333 2.01 -8.10 22.94
N GLN A 334 2.91 -8.96 22.45
CA GLN A 334 3.17 -10.28 23.03
C GLN A 334 3.67 -10.23 24.48
N GLN A 335 4.28 -9.13 24.90
CA GLN A 335 4.73 -8.97 26.29
C GLN A 335 3.57 -8.66 27.26
N ARG A 336 2.41 -8.23 26.76
CA ARG A 336 1.24 -7.85 27.57
C ARG A 336 0.50 -9.09 28.09
N ASP A 337 0.20 -9.09 29.38
CA ASP A 337 -0.49 -10.21 30.03
C ASP A 337 -1.96 -10.31 29.60
N GLU A 338 -2.55 -9.18 29.22
CA GLU A 338 -3.87 -9.07 28.60
C GLU A 338 -3.92 -9.86 27.29
N TYR A 339 -2.96 -9.63 26.39
CA TYR A 339 -2.89 -10.31 25.10
C TYR A 339 -2.58 -11.81 25.24
N LYS A 340 -1.68 -12.20 26.15
CA LYS A 340 -1.35 -13.63 26.39
C LYS A 340 -2.55 -14.49 26.78
N LYS A 341 -3.59 -13.88 27.37
CA LYS A 341 -4.84 -14.56 27.76
C LYS A 341 -5.83 -14.68 26.60
N MET A 342 -5.66 -13.90 25.54
CA MET A 342 -6.51 -13.98 24.36
C MET A 342 -6.27 -15.32 23.63
N LYS A 343 -7.35 -15.93 23.18
CA LYS A 343 -7.35 -17.15 22.37
C LYS A 343 -8.34 -16.96 21.25
N SER A 344 -7.96 -17.36 20.04
CA SER A 344 -8.90 -17.33 18.92
C SER A 344 -10.08 -18.26 19.18
N ASP A 345 -11.28 -17.78 18.86
CA ASP A 345 -12.52 -18.56 18.81
C ASP A 345 -12.88 -18.98 17.38
N ARG A 346 -12.03 -18.67 16.39
CA ARG A 346 -12.16 -19.10 14.99
C ARG A 346 -10.80 -19.53 14.42
N ASN A 347 -10.81 -19.97 13.18
CA ASN A 347 -9.59 -20.31 12.45
C ASN A 347 -9.73 -19.82 11.01
N LEU A 348 -9.79 -18.51 10.85
CA LEU A 348 -9.88 -17.91 9.52
C LEU A 348 -8.54 -17.99 8.81
N ASP A 349 -8.56 -18.49 7.57
CA ASP A 349 -7.42 -18.39 6.68
C ASP A 349 -7.36 -16.99 6.08
N TYR A 350 -6.49 -16.15 6.65
CA TYR A 350 -6.22 -14.82 6.12
C TYR A 350 -5.28 -14.85 4.91
N HIS A 351 -4.85 -16.03 4.48
CA HIS A 351 -3.83 -16.26 3.45
C HIS A 351 -2.55 -15.48 3.74
N GLY A 352 -2.21 -15.42 5.03
CA GLY A 352 -1.04 -14.77 5.57
C GLY A 352 -0.23 -15.73 6.44
N TYR A 353 0.85 -15.23 7.01
CA TYR A 353 1.67 -15.97 7.96
C TYR A 353 1.01 -15.97 9.34
N ASN A 354 0.66 -17.16 9.83
CA ASN A 354 0.16 -17.33 11.19
C ASN A 354 1.30 -17.11 12.20
N ILE A 355 1.14 -16.10 13.07
CA ILE A 355 2.21 -15.68 13.98
C ILE A 355 2.14 -16.44 15.32
N ASP A 356 0.94 -16.57 15.92
CA ASP A 356 0.73 -17.22 17.22
C ASP A 356 -0.66 -17.86 17.44
N GLY A 357 -1.38 -18.20 16.37
CA GLY A 357 -2.73 -18.77 16.45
C GLY A 357 -3.84 -17.76 16.77
N VAL A 358 -3.50 -16.49 17.05
CA VAL A 358 -4.46 -15.37 17.19
C VAL A 358 -4.20 -14.33 16.10
N ALA A 359 -2.93 -14.01 15.85
CA ALA A 359 -2.52 -13.03 14.86
C ALA A 359 -2.05 -13.70 13.56
N ASN A 360 -2.45 -13.13 12.43
CA ASN A 360 -1.96 -13.50 11.11
C ASN A 360 -1.41 -12.24 10.42
N TYR A 361 -0.14 -12.29 10.04
CA TYR A 361 0.50 -11.23 9.29
C TYR A 361 0.30 -11.43 7.78
N ALA A 362 -0.03 -10.37 7.06
CA ALA A 362 -0.07 -10.36 5.60
C ALA A 362 0.69 -9.16 5.06
N SER A 363 1.70 -9.43 4.23
CA SER A 363 2.38 -8.43 3.41
C SER A 363 1.79 -8.45 2.00
N GLY A 364 1.40 -7.29 1.53
CA GLY A 364 0.72 -7.11 0.26
C GLY A 364 -0.76 -7.49 0.35
N TYR A 365 -1.60 -6.51 0.07
CA TYR A 365 -2.91 -6.62 -0.52
C TYR A 365 -3.46 -8.07 -0.60
N ARG A 366 -4.03 -8.59 0.48
CA ARG A 366 -4.85 -9.82 0.45
C ARG A 366 -5.86 -9.74 -0.70
N GLU A 367 -6.37 -8.54 -0.93
CA GLU A 367 -7.28 -8.16 -2.01
C GLU A 367 -6.68 -8.23 -3.43
N LYS A 368 -5.35 -8.36 -3.58
CA LYS A 368 -4.67 -8.59 -4.87
C LYS A 368 -4.08 -9.99 -4.97
N ARG A 369 -3.42 -10.49 -3.91
CA ARG A 369 -2.79 -11.82 -3.91
C ARG A 369 -3.81 -12.93 -4.15
N GLU A 370 -4.95 -12.89 -3.47
CA GLU A 370 -5.99 -13.92 -3.61
C GLU A 370 -6.64 -13.93 -4.98
N PRO A 371 -7.07 -12.79 -5.55
CA PRO A 371 -7.55 -12.79 -6.93
C PRO A 371 -6.53 -13.31 -7.94
N LEU A 372 -5.26 -12.93 -7.83
CA LEU A 372 -4.21 -13.41 -8.73
C LEU A 372 -3.99 -14.91 -8.59
N LYS A 373 -3.86 -15.41 -7.35
CA LYS A 373 -3.71 -16.83 -7.05
C LYS A 373 -4.86 -17.64 -7.66
N ARG A 374 -6.10 -17.22 -7.40
CA ARG A 374 -7.30 -17.86 -7.95
C ARG A 374 -7.27 -17.89 -9.48
N ILE A 375 -6.91 -16.78 -10.13
CA ILE A 375 -6.81 -16.73 -11.60
C ILE A 375 -5.77 -17.74 -12.08
N ILE A 376 -4.57 -17.75 -11.49
CA ILE A 376 -3.47 -18.66 -11.88
C ILE A 376 -3.86 -20.13 -11.68
N GLU A 377 -4.52 -20.47 -10.57
CA GLU A 377 -4.88 -21.85 -10.23
C GLU A 377 -6.10 -22.37 -11.01
N THR A 378 -7.03 -21.49 -11.41
CA THR A 378 -8.31 -21.90 -12.01
C THR A 378 -8.43 -21.62 -13.51
N ALA A 379 -7.57 -20.79 -14.08
CA ALA A 379 -7.63 -20.47 -15.49
C ALA A 379 -7.28 -21.68 -16.36
N GLN A 380 -8.10 -21.94 -17.37
CA GLN A 380 -7.93 -23.03 -18.33
C GLN A 380 -7.57 -22.47 -19.70
N LYS A 381 -6.52 -23.03 -20.32
CA LYS A 381 -6.11 -22.63 -21.67
C LYS A 381 -7.10 -23.13 -22.72
N ASN A 382 -7.58 -22.22 -23.55
CA ASN A 382 -8.49 -22.47 -24.65
C ASN A 382 -7.73 -22.84 -25.95
N PRO A 383 -8.42 -23.42 -26.96
CA PRO A 383 -7.80 -23.78 -28.24
C PRO A 383 -7.22 -22.61 -29.04
N ASP A 384 -7.66 -21.38 -28.78
CA ASP A 384 -7.21 -20.15 -29.44
C ASP A 384 -6.06 -19.44 -28.68
N ASN A 385 -5.41 -20.14 -27.74
CA ASN A 385 -4.38 -19.63 -26.84
C ASN A 385 -4.84 -18.53 -25.87
N THR A 386 -6.14 -18.33 -25.68
CA THR A 386 -6.65 -17.53 -24.54
C THR A 386 -6.77 -18.39 -23.28
N TYR A 387 -7.02 -17.78 -22.13
CA TYR A 387 -7.30 -18.46 -20.87
C TYR A 387 -8.66 -18.03 -20.33
N SER A 388 -9.45 -18.97 -19.79
CA SER A 388 -10.73 -18.65 -19.17
C SER A 388 -10.78 -19.09 -17.71
N TYR A 389 -11.31 -18.24 -16.84
CA TYR A 389 -11.54 -18.51 -15.42
C TYR A 389 -12.90 -17.95 -14.98
N TYR A 390 -13.40 -18.34 -13.81
CA TYR A 390 -14.63 -17.79 -13.24
C TYR A 390 -14.36 -16.69 -12.21
N SER A 391 -15.27 -15.71 -12.13
CA SER A 391 -15.27 -14.69 -11.07
C SER A 391 -15.33 -15.33 -9.68
N ALA A 392 -14.99 -14.57 -8.64
CA ALA A 392 -14.89 -15.06 -7.26
C ALA A 392 -16.19 -15.71 -6.75
N ASP A 393 -17.34 -15.18 -7.18
CA ASP A 393 -18.68 -15.66 -6.88
C ASP A 393 -19.18 -16.75 -7.85
N GLY A 394 -18.34 -17.17 -8.81
CA GLY A 394 -18.67 -18.15 -9.84
C GLY A 394 -19.69 -17.66 -10.89
N SER A 395 -20.14 -16.41 -10.82
CA SER A 395 -21.28 -15.92 -11.62
C SER A 395 -20.92 -15.66 -13.09
N LYS A 396 -19.65 -15.38 -13.38
CA LYS A 396 -19.21 -14.96 -14.71
C LYS A 396 -17.91 -15.65 -15.13
N GLN A 397 -17.90 -16.20 -16.34
CA GLN A 397 -16.67 -16.64 -16.99
C GLN A 397 -15.98 -15.44 -17.65
N ILE A 398 -14.68 -15.30 -17.40
CA ILE A 398 -13.82 -14.23 -17.92
C ILE A 398 -12.75 -14.88 -18.78
N THR A 399 -12.54 -14.33 -19.97
CA THR A 399 -11.48 -14.77 -20.90
C THR A 399 -10.41 -13.69 -20.99
N ILE A 400 -9.15 -14.09 -20.86
CA ILE A 400 -7.96 -13.25 -20.90
C ILE A 400 -6.95 -13.79 -21.94
N THR A 401 -6.08 -12.94 -22.45
CA THR A 401 -5.02 -13.35 -23.37
C THR A 401 -3.90 -14.10 -22.64
N GLU A 402 -3.06 -14.83 -23.38
CA GLU A 402 -1.85 -15.46 -22.82
C GLU A 402 -0.90 -14.43 -22.19
N GLU A 403 -0.77 -13.24 -22.79
CA GLU A 403 0.02 -12.14 -22.23
C GLU A 403 -0.52 -11.66 -20.88
N GLN A 404 -1.83 -11.49 -20.76
CA GLN A 404 -2.47 -11.09 -19.51
C GLN A 404 -2.31 -12.16 -18.42
N TYR A 405 -2.47 -13.43 -18.78
CA TYR A 405 -2.25 -14.55 -17.86
C TYR A 405 -0.80 -14.59 -17.35
N ASN A 406 0.17 -14.41 -18.25
CA ASN A 406 1.58 -14.34 -17.87
C ASN A 406 1.87 -13.13 -16.99
N ASN A 407 1.31 -11.95 -17.29
CA ASN A 407 1.46 -10.76 -16.45
C ASN A 407 0.89 -10.98 -15.03
N PHE A 408 -0.28 -11.63 -14.89
CA PHE A 408 -0.81 -11.99 -13.58
C PHE A 408 0.07 -12.98 -12.83
N THR A 409 0.65 -13.93 -13.55
CA THR A 409 1.61 -14.90 -13.00
C THR A 409 2.88 -14.20 -12.51
N ASP A 410 3.43 -13.30 -13.31
CA ASP A 410 4.63 -12.52 -12.97
C ASP A 410 4.35 -11.60 -11.77
N GLN A 411 3.19 -10.95 -11.72
CA GLN A 411 2.77 -10.14 -10.58
C GLN A 411 2.66 -10.98 -9.31
N PHE A 412 2.05 -12.18 -9.38
CA PHE A 412 1.93 -13.06 -8.22
C PHE A 412 3.30 -13.57 -7.74
N ASN A 413 4.18 -13.96 -8.67
CA ASN A 413 5.52 -14.46 -8.34
C ASN A 413 6.44 -13.35 -7.82
N ALA A 414 6.22 -12.10 -8.22
CA ALA A 414 6.94 -10.94 -7.69
C ALA A 414 6.43 -10.50 -6.31
N MET A 415 5.26 -10.97 -5.86
CA MET A 415 4.76 -10.64 -4.52
C MET A 415 5.57 -11.40 -3.47
N PRO A 416 6.14 -10.68 -2.48
CA PRO A 416 6.95 -11.32 -1.46
C PRO A 416 6.06 -12.25 -0.62
N ASP A 417 6.56 -13.44 -0.30
CA ASP A 417 5.83 -14.38 0.55
C ASP A 417 5.68 -13.79 1.97
N PRO A 418 4.48 -13.79 2.58
CA PRO A 418 4.28 -13.14 3.88
C PRO A 418 5.11 -13.78 5.00
N GLU A 419 5.33 -15.10 4.95
CA GLU A 419 6.14 -15.82 5.92
C GLU A 419 7.62 -15.49 5.73
N GLU A 420 8.12 -15.50 4.49
CA GLU A 420 9.49 -15.09 4.22
C GLU A 420 9.73 -13.62 4.58
N THR A 421 8.79 -12.73 4.25
CA THR A 421 8.84 -11.30 4.58
C THR A 421 8.92 -11.12 6.08
N TRP A 422 8.00 -11.77 6.81
CA TRP A 422 8.01 -11.74 8.26
C TRP A 422 9.27 -12.39 8.83
N LYS A 423 9.82 -13.47 8.28
CA LYS A 423 11.00 -14.12 8.88
C LYS A 423 12.32 -13.43 8.56
N LYS A 424 12.45 -12.81 7.38
CA LYS A 424 13.68 -12.14 6.91
C LYS A 424 13.92 -10.78 7.55
N THR A 425 12.87 -10.07 7.97
CA THR A 425 13.01 -8.79 8.67
C THR A 425 13.59 -9.02 10.08
N ASN A 426 14.80 -8.53 10.37
CA ASN A 426 15.32 -8.53 11.73
C ASN A 426 14.88 -7.26 12.47
N ILE A 427 14.55 -7.38 13.76
CA ILE A 427 14.40 -6.24 14.70
C ILE A 427 15.59 -6.26 15.65
#